data_AF-A0A7S2H789-F1
#
_entry.id   AF-A0A7S2H789-F1
#
_cell.length_a   1.000
_cell.length_b   1.000
_cell.length_c   1.000
_cell.angle_alpha   90.00
_cell.angle_beta   90.00
_cell.angle_gamma   90.00
#
_symmetry.space_group_name_H-M   'P 1'
#
loop_
_entity.id
_entity.type
_entity.pdbx_description
1 polymer ?
#
loop_
_entity_poly.entity_id
_entity_poly.type
_entity_poly.pdbx_seq_one_letter_code
_entity_poly.pdbx_strand_id
1 'polypeptide(L)'
;INENNHSNSIFAHLSEQIQRFCFLFSRRWYHVNKFIRQKITQKFTIYILQCEKDKYYVGSTSHRRQRMKQHFSSRGGSKWTRMYPPVKVIKEYKRVPQMYYLGLEAKVTAELMMKHGVNTV
;
A
#
# COMPACT_ATOMS: atom_id res chain seq x y z
N ILE A 1 -12.52 -63.38 1.03
CA ILE A 1 -11.20 -62.70 0.89
C ILE A 1 -11.27 -61.47 -0.04
N ASN A 2 -12.30 -61.32 -0.90
CA ASN A 2 -12.30 -60.29 -1.95
C ASN A 2 -12.87 -58.90 -1.56
N GLU A 3 -13.81 -58.82 -0.61
CA GLU A 3 -14.47 -57.55 -0.28
C GLU A 3 -13.57 -56.61 0.53
N ASN A 4 -12.83 -57.13 1.52
CA ASN A 4 -11.93 -56.34 2.35
C ASN A 4 -10.77 -55.72 1.54
N ASN A 5 -10.30 -56.40 0.49
CA ASN A 5 -9.24 -55.88 -0.38
C ASN A 5 -9.77 -54.78 -1.32
N HIS A 6 -11.02 -54.87 -1.75
CA HIS A 6 -11.67 -53.87 -2.58
C HIS A 6 -12.02 -52.60 -1.80
N SER A 7 -12.53 -52.75 -0.57
CA SER A 7 -12.77 -51.60 0.32
C SER A 7 -11.46 -50.89 0.66
N ASN A 8 -10.40 -51.63 1.00
CA ASN A 8 -9.09 -51.05 1.33
C ASN A 8 -8.46 -50.30 0.15
N SER A 9 -8.63 -50.77 -1.09
CA SER A 9 -8.12 -50.07 -2.28
C SER A 9 -8.90 -48.79 -2.58
N ILE A 10 -10.23 -48.79 -2.38
CA ILE A 10 -11.06 -47.59 -2.49
C ILE A 10 -10.67 -46.55 -1.43
N PHE A 11 -10.46 -46.98 -0.18
CA PHE A 11 -9.97 -46.09 0.90
C PHE A 11 -8.60 -45.50 0.60
N ALA A 12 -7.66 -46.30 0.09
CA ALA A 12 -6.34 -45.82 -0.32
C ALA A 12 -6.45 -44.76 -1.43
N HIS A 13 -7.25 -45.03 -2.46
CA HIS A 13 -7.44 -44.07 -3.56
C HIS A 13 -8.12 -42.77 -3.09
N LEU A 14 -9.13 -42.84 -2.22
CA LEU A 14 -9.77 -41.68 -1.62
C LEU A 14 -8.78 -40.86 -0.78
N SER A 15 -7.91 -41.51 -0.01
CA SER A 15 -6.89 -40.84 0.79
C SER A 15 -5.84 -40.10 -0.07
N GLU A 16 -5.41 -40.70 -1.19
CA GLU A 16 -4.52 -40.03 -2.15
C GLU A 16 -5.19 -38.84 -2.83
N GLN A 17 -6.48 -38.96 -3.20
CA GLN A 17 -7.23 -37.85 -3.76
C GLN A 17 -7.35 -36.68 -2.77
N ILE A 18 -7.65 -36.98 -1.50
CA ILE A 18 -7.73 -35.97 -0.44
C ILE A 18 -6.37 -35.34 -0.18
N GLN A 19 -5.28 -36.11 -0.11
CA GLN A 19 -3.92 -35.57 0.05
C GLN A 19 -3.53 -34.65 -1.11
N ARG A 20 -3.82 -35.04 -2.36
CA ARG A 20 -3.61 -34.21 -3.56
C ARG A 20 -4.44 -32.92 -3.48
N PHE A 21 -5.69 -33.01 -3.04
CA PHE A 21 -6.56 -31.84 -2.91
C PHE A 21 -6.09 -30.91 -1.79
N CYS A 22 -5.73 -31.42 -0.62
CA CYS A 22 -5.13 -30.66 0.49
C CYS A 22 -3.83 -29.98 0.06
N PHE A 23 -2.98 -30.64 -0.74
CA PHE A 23 -1.75 -30.07 -1.29
C PHE A 23 -2.02 -28.95 -2.31
N LEU A 24 -3.01 -29.14 -3.20
CA LEU A 24 -3.42 -28.11 -4.15
C LEU A 24 -4.07 -26.92 -3.44
N PHE A 25 -4.88 -27.18 -2.41
CA PHE A 25 -5.53 -26.16 -1.60
C PHE A 25 -4.51 -25.39 -0.76
N SER A 26 -3.52 -26.06 -0.16
CA SER A 26 -2.45 -25.40 0.61
C SER A 26 -1.53 -24.54 -0.28
N ARG A 27 -1.21 -25.00 -1.50
CA ARG A 27 -0.49 -24.18 -2.49
C ARG A 27 -1.31 -22.97 -2.91
N ARG A 28 -2.59 -23.16 -3.24
CA ARG A 28 -3.48 -22.05 -3.61
C ARG A 28 -3.64 -21.07 -2.44
N TRP A 29 -3.82 -21.58 -1.22
CA TRP A 29 -3.91 -20.84 0.02
C TRP A 29 -2.63 -20.04 0.31
N TYR A 30 -1.45 -20.61 0.07
CA TYR A 30 -0.18 -19.90 0.18
C TYR A 30 -0.13 -18.68 -0.74
N HIS A 31 -0.52 -18.83 -2.02
CA HIS A 31 -0.51 -17.70 -2.96
C HIS A 31 -1.53 -16.62 -2.57
N VAL A 32 -2.73 -17.02 -2.14
CA VAL A 32 -3.75 -16.09 -1.63
C VAL A 32 -3.24 -15.35 -0.40
N ASN A 33 -2.68 -16.05 0.59
CA ASN A 33 -2.14 -15.42 1.80
C ASN A 33 -0.91 -14.55 1.52
N LYS A 34 -0.04 -14.95 0.59
CA LYS A 34 1.09 -14.15 0.15
C LYS A 34 0.63 -12.83 -0.46
N PHE A 35 -0.42 -12.86 -1.29
CA PHE A 35 -1.01 -11.66 -1.88
C PHE A 35 -1.66 -10.76 -0.82
N ILE A 36 -2.46 -11.34 0.08
CA ILE A 36 -3.10 -10.61 1.18
C ILE A 36 -2.03 -9.95 2.08
N ARG A 37 -1.00 -10.71 2.48
CA ARG A 37 0.11 -10.19 3.30
C ARG A 37 0.84 -9.06 2.58
N GLN A 38 1.17 -9.20 1.29
CA GLN A 38 1.82 -8.14 0.54
C GLN A 38 1.00 -6.83 0.57
N LYS A 39 -0.32 -6.89 0.35
CA LYS A 39 -1.18 -5.71 0.41
C LYS A 39 -1.23 -5.08 1.81
N ILE A 40 -1.40 -5.89 2.86
CA ILE A 40 -1.49 -5.40 4.25
C ILE A 40 -0.17 -4.78 4.71
N THR A 41 0.96 -5.34 4.26
CA THR A 41 2.29 -4.83 4.63
C THR A 41 2.69 -3.55 3.90
N GLN A 42 1.92 -3.11 2.90
CA GLN A 42 2.26 -1.91 2.15
C GLN A 42 2.29 -0.71 3.10
N LYS A 43 3.41 0.01 3.05
CA LYS A 43 3.66 1.18 3.87
C LYS A 43 3.65 2.44 3.01
N PHE A 44 3.09 3.49 3.57
CA PHE A 44 2.98 4.80 2.95
C PHE A 44 3.90 5.78 3.64
N THR A 45 4.31 6.80 2.89
CA THR A 45 4.99 7.98 3.39
C THR A 45 4.10 9.17 3.10
N ILE A 46 3.72 9.90 4.15
CA ILE A 46 3.07 11.20 4.04
C ILE A 46 4.18 12.23 4.07
N TYR A 47 4.13 13.23 3.20
CA TYR A 47 5.14 14.26 3.09
C TYR A 47 4.50 15.64 2.96
N ILE A 48 5.23 16.63 3.44
CA ILE A 48 4.88 18.05 3.33
C ILE A 48 5.96 18.72 2.49
N LEU A 49 5.56 19.39 1.42
CA LEU A 49 6.43 20.21 0.60
C LEU A 49 6.17 21.68 0.88
N GLN A 50 7.25 22.47 1.00
CA GLN A 50 7.16 23.91 0.81
C GLN A 50 7.24 24.17 -0.68
N CYS A 51 6.28 24.91 -1.20
CA CYS A 51 6.21 25.38 -2.57
C CYS A 51 6.54 26.88 -2.63
N GLU A 52 6.78 27.37 -3.83
CA GLU A 52 6.90 28.81 -4.09
C GLU A 52 5.66 29.59 -3.62
N LYS A 53 5.83 30.90 -3.39
CA LYS A 53 4.78 31.83 -2.92
C LYS A 53 4.17 31.42 -1.56
N ASP A 54 5.01 30.86 -0.68
CA ASP A 54 4.65 30.39 0.66
C ASP A 54 3.43 29.45 0.66
N LYS A 55 3.33 28.62 -0.38
CA LYS A 55 2.34 27.56 -0.49
C LYS A 55 2.89 26.26 0.08
N TYR A 56 1.99 25.39 0.48
CA TYR A 56 2.31 24.07 1.01
C TYR A 56 1.58 23.01 0.19
N TYR A 57 2.15 21.81 0.16
CA TYR A 57 1.50 20.65 -0.45
C TYR A 57 1.65 19.46 0.48
N VAL A 58 0.54 18.79 0.78
CA VAL A 58 0.52 17.52 1.50
C VAL A 58 0.21 16.42 0.50
N GLY A 59 0.92 15.31 0.61
CA GLY A 59 0.58 14.12 -0.16
C GLY A 59 1.07 12.85 0.50
N SER A 60 0.47 11.73 0.09
CA SER A 60 0.87 10.40 0.50
C SER A 60 1.33 9.54 -0.68
N THR A 61 2.26 8.62 -0.44
CA THR A 61 2.74 7.70 -1.47
C THR A 61 3.37 6.45 -0.87
N SER A 62 3.21 5.31 -1.55
CA SER A 62 3.98 4.09 -1.28
C SER A 62 5.33 4.06 -2.01
N HIS A 63 5.56 4.98 -2.96
CA HIS A 63 6.76 5.03 -3.82
C HIS A 63 7.48 6.38 -3.68
N ARG A 64 7.95 6.69 -2.47
CA ARG A 64 8.52 8.00 -2.08
C ARG A 64 9.56 8.53 -3.05
N ARG A 65 10.55 7.71 -3.43
CA ARG A 65 11.65 8.16 -4.31
C ARG A 65 11.16 8.57 -5.69
N GLN A 66 10.25 7.79 -6.30
CA GLN A 66 9.69 8.11 -7.60
C GLN A 66 8.81 9.36 -7.53
N ARG A 67 7.97 9.46 -6.49
CA ARG A 67 7.06 10.59 -6.31
C ARG A 67 7.80 11.91 -6.09
N MET A 68 8.89 11.91 -5.32
CA MET A 68 9.73 13.10 -5.17
C MET A 68 10.36 13.49 -6.50
N LYS A 69 10.94 12.55 -7.26
CA LYS A 69 11.48 12.84 -8.60
C LYS A 69 10.44 13.48 -9.52
N GLN A 70 9.19 13.00 -9.48
CA GLN A 70 8.10 13.60 -10.25
C GLN A 70 7.82 15.05 -9.83
N HIS A 71 7.68 15.32 -8.53
CA HIS A 71 7.41 16.66 -8.02
C HIS A 71 8.53 17.68 -8.29
N PHE A 72 9.79 17.26 -8.29
CA PHE A 72 10.95 18.12 -8.58
C PHE A 72 11.35 18.12 -10.07
N SER A 73 10.54 17.51 -10.94
CA SER A 73 10.76 17.53 -12.39
C SER A 73 9.81 18.50 -13.08
N SER A 74 10.28 19.19 -14.13
CA SER A 74 9.53 20.23 -14.84
C SER A 74 8.22 19.78 -15.50
N ARG A 75 8.02 18.47 -15.71
CA ARG A 75 6.83 17.90 -16.38
C ARG A 75 5.96 17.02 -15.47
N GLY A 76 6.32 16.87 -14.19
CA GLY A 76 5.68 15.93 -13.26
C GLY A 76 4.99 16.60 -12.06
N GLY A 77 4.32 15.78 -11.24
CA GLY A 77 3.70 16.22 -9.98
C GLY A 77 2.17 16.40 -10.04
N SER A 78 1.60 17.03 -9.01
CA SER A 78 0.18 17.38 -8.93
C SER A 78 -0.08 18.71 -9.66
N LYS A 79 -1.35 19.03 -9.92
CA LYS A 79 -1.74 20.35 -10.47
C LYS A 79 -1.19 21.49 -9.59
N TRP A 80 -1.26 21.32 -8.27
CA TRP A 80 -0.74 22.29 -7.30
C TRP A 80 0.77 22.47 -7.41
N THR A 81 1.56 21.40 -7.41
CA THR A 81 3.02 21.51 -7.50
C THR A 81 3.52 21.93 -8.88
N ARG A 82 2.67 21.87 -9.92
CA ARG A 82 2.96 22.45 -11.23
C ARG A 82 2.70 23.95 -11.28
N MET A 83 1.72 24.42 -10.51
CA MET A 83 1.41 25.85 -10.36
C MET A 83 2.38 26.55 -9.40
N TYR A 84 2.76 25.85 -8.33
CA TYR A 84 3.69 26.31 -7.30
C TYR A 84 4.80 25.25 -7.15
N PRO A 85 5.92 25.40 -7.88
CA PRO A 85 7.05 24.47 -7.81
C PRO A 85 7.51 24.21 -6.37
N PRO A 86 7.79 22.94 -5.99
CA PRO A 86 8.34 22.62 -4.67
C PRO A 86 9.75 23.15 -4.49
N VAL A 87 9.99 23.85 -3.39
CA VAL A 87 11.31 24.36 -2.97
C VAL A 87 12.04 23.34 -2.12
N LYS A 88 11.36 22.75 -1.13
CA LYS A 88 11.96 21.74 -0.23
C LYS A 88 10.93 20.84 0.44
N VAL A 89 11.39 19.71 0.95
CA VAL A 89 10.59 18.83 1.82
C VAL A 89 10.68 19.35 3.25
N ILE A 90 9.55 19.66 3.88
CA ILE A 90 9.48 20.16 5.25
C ILE A 90 9.48 19.02 6.26
N LYS A 91 8.65 18.00 6.02
CA LYS A 91 8.45 16.90 6.95
C LYS A 91 8.00 15.64 6.23
N GLU A 92 8.36 14.49 6.78
CA GLU A 92 7.89 13.19 6.32
C GLU A 92 7.47 12.30 7.49
N TYR A 93 6.36 11.60 7.32
CA TYR A 93 5.90 10.52 8.18
C TYR A 93 6.07 9.21 7.41
N LYS A 94 7.13 8.47 7.72
CA LYS A 94 7.49 7.24 7.00
C LYS A 94 6.85 6.01 7.63
N ARG A 95 6.73 4.95 6.83
CA ARG A 95 6.28 3.62 7.27
C ARG A 95 4.85 3.59 7.84
N VAL A 96 3.99 4.50 7.40
CA VAL A 96 2.60 4.58 7.86
C VAL A 96 1.81 3.40 7.30
N PRO A 97 1.09 2.62 8.14
CA PRO A 97 0.28 1.52 7.65
C PRO A 97 -0.84 1.99 6.71
N GLN A 98 -1.19 1.13 5.74
CA GLN A 98 -2.25 1.40 4.76
C GLN A 98 -3.59 1.85 5.39
N MET A 99 -3.92 1.37 6.58
CA MET A 99 -5.18 1.73 7.23
C MET A 99 -5.21 3.18 7.76
N TYR A 100 -4.05 3.80 7.99
CA TYR A 100 -3.97 5.09 8.69
C TYR A 100 -3.53 6.27 7.81
N TYR A 101 -2.98 6.01 6.61
CA TYR A 101 -2.33 7.08 5.85
C TYR A 101 -3.29 8.21 5.45
N LEU A 102 -4.52 7.88 5.07
CA LEU A 102 -5.51 8.87 4.64
C LEU A 102 -5.93 9.80 5.78
N GLY A 103 -6.18 9.24 6.96
CA GLY A 103 -6.53 10.02 8.15
C GLY A 103 -5.37 10.93 8.60
N LEU A 104 -4.13 10.43 8.51
CA LEU A 104 -2.95 11.23 8.82
C LEU A 104 -2.72 12.36 7.80
N GLU A 105 -2.91 12.10 6.51
CA GLU A 105 -2.84 13.11 5.45
C GLU A 105 -3.87 14.22 5.67
N ALA A 106 -5.12 13.86 5.94
CA ALA A 106 -6.18 14.82 6.25
C ALA A 106 -5.87 15.64 7.50
N LYS A 107 -5.40 14.99 8.58
CA LYS A 107 -4.99 15.66 9.82
C LYS A 107 -3.88 16.69 9.57
N VAL A 108 -2.81 16.29 8.88
CA VAL A 108 -1.68 17.18 8.58
C VAL A 108 -2.10 18.36 7.69
N THR A 109 -3.00 18.11 6.74
CA THR A 109 -3.58 19.15 5.89
C THR A 109 -4.35 20.17 6.73
N ALA A 110 -5.23 19.71 7.63
CA ALA A 110 -5.98 20.57 8.53
C ALA A 110 -5.05 21.39 9.46
N GLU A 111 -4.01 20.77 10.02
CA GLU A 111 -3.00 21.46 10.85
C GLU A 111 -2.31 22.60 10.08
N LEU A 112 -1.93 22.37 8.83
CA LEU A 112 -1.32 23.42 7.99
C LEU A 112 -2.33 24.51 7.63
N MET A 113 -3.58 24.16 7.32
CA MET A 113 -4.63 25.14 7.04
C MET A 113 -4.92 26.02 8.26
N MET A 114 -4.92 25.46 9.47
CA MET A 114 -5.07 26.23 10.71
C MET A 114 -3.87 27.16 10.95
N LYS A 115 -2.66 26.71 10.60
CA LYS A 115 -1.43 27.47 10.86
C LYS A 115 -1.14 28.57 9.83
N HIS A 116 -1.42 28.31 8.55
CA HIS A 116 -1.02 29.16 7.43
C HIS A 116 -2.21 29.75 6.65
N GLY A 117 -3.43 29.30 6.96
CA GLY A 117 -4.66 29.69 6.28
C GLY A 117 -5.03 28.75 5.15
N VAL A 118 -6.33 28.59 4.91
CA VAL A 118 -6.90 27.62 3.96
C VAL A 118 -6.40 27.82 2.52
N ASN A 119 -6.12 29.06 2.11
CA ASN A 119 -5.66 29.37 0.75
C ASN A 119 -4.18 29.03 0.49
N THR A 120 -3.46 28.51 1.48
CA THR A 120 -2.02 28.23 1.37
C THR A 120 -1.69 26.76 1.14
N VAL A 121 -2.64 25.84 1.33
CA VAL A 121 -2.44 24.38 1.32
C VAL A 121 -3.23 23.72 0.20
#